data_AF-A0A8T6YI91-F1
#
_entry.id   AF-A0A8T6YI91-F1
#
_cell.length_a   1.000
_cell.length_b   1.000
_cell.length_c   1.000
_cell.angle_alpha   90.00
_cell.angle_beta   90.00
_cell.angle_gamma   90.00
#
_symmetry.space_group_name_H-M   'P 1'
#
loop_
_entity.id
_entity.type
_entity.pdbx_description
1 polymer ?
#
loop_
_entity_poly.entity_id
_entity_poly.type
_entity_poly.pdbx_seq_one_letter_code
_entity_poly.pdbx_strand_id
1 'polypeptide(L)'
;MVDLRKVFKRPLNYSIISSVIQVITVIISVSTNVIGYFWVLVLIGVTGTINIVANLKEKRQVKNRDHLIETILELAVKNIGANESGKYRAAIMLPDVDNNFLTIKHQYNMVFHNDRLIKIKPATGCAGKAYNEKRPIIGDIRTHGHEYYGLDAEQIKFVWKDMKTIISNPLFDSAHMENQNVIGVFNIDTSKELEQSGFQDTKVGDTIRDYSALLSLILSGEF
;
A
#
# COMPACT_ATOMS: atom_id res chain seq x y z
N MET A 1 26.98 18.04 5.67
CA MET A 1 27.60 16.71 5.91
C MET A 1 26.56 15.66 5.54
N VAL A 2 26.74 14.94 4.44
CA VAL A 2 25.79 13.90 3.99
C VAL A 2 26.00 12.66 4.85
N ASP A 3 24.97 12.23 5.58
CA ASP A 3 25.02 11.02 6.41
C ASP A 3 24.97 9.77 5.51
N LEU A 4 26.16 9.30 5.11
CA LEU A 4 26.35 8.13 4.26
C LEU A 4 25.77 6.83 4.88
N ARG A 5 25.44 6.81 6.18
CA ARG A 5 24.82 5.64 6.83
C ARG A 5 23.37 5.40 6.38
N LYS A 6 22.68 6.44 5.87
CA LYS A 6 21.33 6.28 5.30
C LYS A 6 21.33 5.72 3.88
N VAL A 7 22.43 5.85 3.14
CA VAL A 7 22.54 5.35 1.76
C VAL A 7 22.72 3.82 1.72
N PHE A 8 23.30 3.23 2.78
CA PHE A 8 23.62 1.80 2.84
C PHE A 8 22.62 0.93 3.63
N LYS A 9 21.44 1.46 4.01
CA LYS A 9 20.43 0.71 4.80
C LYS A 9 19.52 -0.21 3.99
N ARG A 10 19.60 -0.22 2.65
CA ARG A 10 18.93 -1.28 1.89
C ARG A 10 19.75 -2.55 2.07
N PRO A 11 19.18 -3.67 2.53
CA PRO A 11 19.90 -4.93 2.51
C PRO A 11 20.39 -5.14 1.08
N LEU A 12 21.72 -5.15 0.89
CA LEU A 12 22.27 -5.49 -0.41
C LEU A 12 21.73 -6.87 -0.73
N ASN A 13 20.89 -6.93 -1.77
CA ASN A 13 20.24 -8.15 -2.18
C ASN A 13 21.36 -9.18 -2.42
N TYR A 14 21.37 -10.27 -1.66
CA TYR A 14 22.48 -11.26 -1.66
C TYR A 14 22.78 -11.76 -3.08
N SER A 15 21.78 -11.75 -3.97
CA SER A 15 21.89 -12.04 -5.39
C SER A 15 22.84 -11.08 -6.14
N ILE A 16 22.83 -9.79 -5.80
CA ILE A 16 23.70 -8.77 -6.41
C ILE A 16 25.15 -8.97 -5.95
N ILE A 17 25.37 -9.19 -4.65
CA ILE A 17 26.73 -9.45 -4.11
C ILE A 17 27.31 -10.73 -4.72
N SER A 18 26.52 -11.81 -4.77
CA SER A 18 26.95 -13.08 -5.39
C SER A 18 27.30 -12.91 -6.86
N SER A 19 26.50 -12.14 -7.61
CA SER A 19 26.78 -11.86 -9.02
C SER A 19 28.08 -11.06 -9.20
N VAL A 20 28.33 -10.06 -8.35
CA VAL A 20 29.56 -9.26 -8.38
C VAL A 20 30.80 -10.12 -8.07
N ILE A 21 30.74 -10.99 -7.07
CA ILE A 21 31.85 -11.90 -6.71
C ILE A 21 32.15 -12.86 -7.86
N GLN A 22 31.13 -13.43 -8.50
CA GLN A 22 31.31 -14.31 -9.67
C GLN A 22 31.97 -13.57 -10.84
N VAL A 23 31.54 -12.34 -11.14
CA VAL A 23 32.15 -11.51 -12.19
C VAL A 23 33.62 -11.22 -11.88
N ILE A 24 33.96 -10.83 -10.64
CA ILE A 24 35.36 -10.58 -10.23
C ILE A 24 36.22 -11.84 -10.36
N THR A 25 35.69 -13.00 -9.96
CA THR A 25 36.41 -14.28 -10.04
C THR A 25 36.75 -14.65 -11.49
N VAL A 26 35.80 -14.46 -12.41
CA VAL A 26 36.01 -14.66 -13.85
C VAL A 26 37.07 -13.69 -14.38
N ILE A 27 37.01 -12.41 -14.00
CA ILE A 27 37.99 -11.39 -14.43
C ILE A 27 39.41 -11.75 -14.01
N ILE A 28 39.62 -12.18 -12.76
CA ILE A 28 40.93 -12.58 -12.25
C ILE A 28 41.49 -13.76 -13.05
N SER A 29 40.66 -14.78 -13.33
CA SER A 29 41.09 -16.00 -14.03
C SER A 29 41.44 -15.80 -15.51
N VAL A 30 40.94 -14.74 -16.12
CA VAL A 30 40.99 -14.49 -17.58
C VAL A 30 42.06 -13.43 -17.95
N SER A 31 42.70 -12.83 -16.93
CA SER A 31 43.60 -11.66 -17.04
C SER A 31 44.93 -11.86 -17.79
N THR A 32 45.23 -13.04 -18.33
CA THR A 32 46.50 -13.33 -19.00
C THR A 32 46.48 -13.24 -20.54
N ASN A 33 45.32 -13.08 -21.19
CA ASN A 33 45.22 -13.02 -22.67
C ASN A 33 44.17 -11.99 -23.16
N VAL A 34 44.46 -11.28 -24.26
CA VAL A 34 43.58 -10.25 -24.88
C VAL A 34 42.18 -10.77 -25.21
N ILE A 35 42.08 -12.02 -25.68
CA ILE A 35 40.81 -12.72 -25.96
C ILE A 35 39.94 -12.79 -24.69
N GLY A 36 40.60 -12.90 -23.53
CA GLY A 36 39.94 -12.96 -22.25
C GLY A 36 39.18 -11.67 -21.88
N TYR A 37 39.80 -10.51 -22.09
CA TYR A 37 39.17 -9.21 -21.81
C TYR A 37 37.91 -8.99 -22.65
N PHE A 38 37.89 -9.46 -23.90
CA PHE A 38 36.70 -9.41 -24.75
C PHE A 38 35.53 -10.19 -24.14
N TRP A 39 35.77 -11.43 -23.68
CA TRP A 39 34.72 -12.24 -23.04
C TRP A 39 34.22 -11.64 -21.72
N VAL A 40 35.10 -11.01 -20.94
CA VAL A 40 34.70 -10.27 -19.74
C VAL A 40 33.74 -9.13 -20.10
N LEU A 41 34.04 -8.33 -21.13
CA LEU A 41 33.16 -7.24 -21.57
C LEU A 41 31.81 -7.77 -22.07
N VAL A 42 31.80 -8.89 -22.81
CA VAL A 42 30.57 -9.56 -23.24
C VAL A 42 29.75 -9.99 -22.01
N LEU A 43 30.38 -10.60 -21.01
CA LEU A 43 29.70 -11.06 -19.79
C LEU A 43 29.13 -9.89 -18.98
N ILE A 44 29.85 -8.77 -18.86
CA ILE A 44 29.34 -7.53 -18.25
C ILE A 44 28.14 -6.99 -19.04
N GLY A 45 28.21 -6.98 -20.37
CA GLY A 45 27.09 -6.60 -21.22
C GLY A 45 25.85 -7.47 -21.00
N VAL A 46 26.01 -8.80 -21.03
CA VAL A 46 24.93 -9.76 -20.82
C VAL A 46 24.31 -9.60 -19.43
N THR A 47 25.11 -9.60 -18.37
CA THR A 47 24.62 -9.40 -16.99
C THR A 47 23.91 -8.06 -16.81
N GLY A 48 24.45 -6.98 -17.39
CA GLY A 48 23.80 -5.67 -17.42
C GLY A 48 22.43 -5.71 -18.09
N THR A 49 22.30 -6.34 -19.26
CA THR A 49 21.01 -6.46 -19.95
C THR A 49 20.00 -7.30 -19.17
N ILE A 50 20.42 -8.42 -18.56
CA ILE A 50 19.54 -9.25 -17.72
C ILE A 50 18.99 -8.43 -16.54
N ASN A 51 19.84 -7.66 -15.85
CA ASN A 51 19.41 -6.81 -14.74
C ASN A 51 18.44 -5.72 -15.17
N ILE A 52 18.66 -5.09 -16.34
CA ILE A 52 17.73 -4.10 -16.90
C ILE A 52 16.37 -4.74 -17.19
N VAL A 53 16.35 -5.89 -17.87
CA VAL A 53 15.09 -6.60 -18.21
C VAL A 53 14.35 -7.04 -16.95
N ALA A 54 15.05 -7.58 -15.94
CA ALA A 54 14.46 -7.97 -14.67
C ALA A 54 13.80 -6.77 -13.97
N ASN A 55 14.52 -5.65 -13.86
CA ASN A 55 13.99 -4.42 -13.27
C ASN A 55 12.77 -3.86 -14.03
N LEU A 56 12.76 -3.98 -15.37
CA LEU A 56 11.62 -3.55 -16.19
C LEU A 56 10.39 -4.44 -15.98
N LYS A 57 10.59 -5.77 -15.87
CA LYS A 57 9.51 -6.71 -15.56
C LYS A 57 8.92 -6.44 -14.18
N GLU A 58 9.75 -6.23 -13.17
CA GLU A 58 9.33 -5.90 -11.81
C GLU A 58 8.50 -4.60 -11.80
N LYS A 59 9.00 -3.53 -12.44
CA LYS A 59 8.25 -2.27 -12.57
C LYS A 59 6.90 -2.45 -13.27
N ARG A 60 6.85 -3.29 -14.31
CA ARG A 60 5.61 -3.58 -15.03
C ARG A 60 4.62 -4.37 -14.16
N GLN A 61 5.10 -5.36 -13.41
CA GLN A 61 4.27 -6.12 -12.47
C GLN A 61 3.69 -5.22 -11.37
N VAL A 62 4.51 -4.37 -10.77
CA VAL A 62 4.06 -3.39 -9.77
C VAL A 62 2.98 -2.48 -10.36
N LYS A 63 3.22 -1.89 -11.55
CA LYS A 63 2.23 -1.03 -12.20
C LYS A 63 0.91 -1.74 -12.49
N ASN A 64 0.96 -2.99 -12.95
CA ASN A 64 -0.24 -3.78 -13.21
C ASN A 64 -1.00 -4.09 -11.93
N ARG A 65 -0.29 -4.41 -10.84
CA ARG A 65 -0.88 -4.67 -9.52
C ARG A 65 -1.55 -3.42 -8.96
N ASP A 66 -0.89 -2.27 -9.04
CA ASP A 66 -1.44 -1.00 -8.55
C ASP A 66 -2.72 -0.65 -9.31
N HIS A 67 -2.72 -0.82 -10.63
CA HIS A 67 -3.92 -0.60 -11.46
C HIS A 67 -5.07 -1.56 -11.12
N LEU A 68 -4.76 -2.83 -10.84
CA LEU A 68 -5.76 -3.81 -10.40
C LEU A 68 -6.37 -3.41 -9.05
N ILE A 69 -5.54 -3.00 -8.09
CA ILE A 69 -6.01 -2.52 -6.78
C ILE A 69 -6.95 -1.33 -6.96
N GLU A 70 -6.56 -0.32 -7.75
CA GLU A 70 -7.40 0.85 -8.02
C GLU A 70 -8.75 0.48 -8.67
N THR A 71 -8.73 -0.49 -9.59
CA THR A 71 -9.95 -1.02 -10.23
C THR A 71 -10.86 -1.70 -9.21
N ILE A 72 -10.30 -2.46 -8.27
CA ILE A 72 -11.06 -3.11 -7.19
C ILE A 72 -11.68 -2.06 -6.26
N LEU A 73 -10.94 -1.00 -5.91
CA LEU A 73 -11.47 0.11 -5.11
C LEU A 73 -12.64 0.81 -5.82
N GLU A 74 -12.55 1.02 -7.14
CA GLU A 74 -13.63 1.54 -7.96
C GLU A 74 -14.87 0.65 -7.92
N LEU A 75 -14.70 -0.66 -8.11
CA LEU A 75 -15.80 -1.63 -8.09
C LEU A 75 -16.47 -1.71 -6.71
N ALA A 76 -15.68 -1.68 -5.63
CA ALA A 76 -16.20 -1.63 -4.26
C ALA A 76 -17.09 -0.41 -4.05
N VAL A 77 -16.62 0.78 -4.45
CA VAL A 77 -17.39 2.02 -4.34
C VAL A 77 -18.65 1.99 -5.20
N LYS A 78 -18.58 1.48 -6.44
CA LYS A 78 -19.75 1.37 -7.32
C LYS A 78 -20.79 0.38 -6.79
N ASN A 79 -20.37 -0.73 -6.20
CA ASN A 79 -21.29 -1.71 -5.62
C ASN A 79 -22.01 -1.18 -4.37
N ILE A 80 -21.30 -0.43 -3.52
CA ILE A 80 -21.85 0.09 -2.26
C ILE A 80 -22.67 1.36 -2.50
N GLY A 81 -22.14 2.29 -3.29
CA GLY A 81 -22.79 3.56 -3.58
C GLY A 81 -23.85 3.50 -4.68
N ALA A 82 -23.86 2.45 -5.51
CA ALA A 82 -24.74 2.31 -6.67
C ALA A 82 -24.80 3.61 -7.51
N ASN A 83 -25.99 4.19 -7.65
CA ASN A 83 -26.24 5.42 -8.41
C ASN A 83 -25.61 6.68 -7.80
N GLU A 84 -25.10 6.60 -6.57
CA GLU A 84 -24.48 7.71 -5.84
C GLU A 84 -22.98 7.47 -5.61
N SER A 85 -22.31 6.68 -6.45
CA SER A 85 -20.89 6.35 -6.32
C SER A 85 -19.97 7.58 -6.19
N GLY A 86 -20.36 8.73 -6.77
CA GLY A 86 -19.63 10.00 -6.64
C GLY A 86 -19.61 10.59 -5.21
N LYS A 87 -20.46 10.09 -4.30
CA LYS A 87 -20.51 10.47 -2.88
C LYS A 87 -19.64 9.59 -1.99
N TYR A 88 -19.04 8.54 -2.55
CA TYR A 88 -18.19 7.60 -1.85
C TYR A 88 -16.77 7.67 -2.38
N ARG A 89 -15.82 7.41 -1.50
CA ARG A 89 -14.39 7.35 -1.81
C ARG A 89 -13.82 6.13 -1.12
N ALA A 90 -12.74 5.60 -1.67
CA ALA A 90 -12.07 4.43 -1.13
C ALA A 90 -10.57 4.65 -1.09
N ALA A 91 -9.93 4.14 -0.05
CA ALA A 91 -8.48 4.23 0.11
C ALA A 91 -7.92 3.00 0.83
N ILE A 92 -6.69 2.65 0.50
CA ILE A 92 -5.90 1.69 1.28
C ILE A 92 -4.79 2.45 1.99
N MET A 93 -4.77 2.34 3.31
CA MET A 93 -3.67 2.82 4.13
C MET A 93 -2.73 1.68 4.48
N LEU A 94 -1.44 1.85 4.19
CA LEU A 94 -0.40 0.89 4.56
C LEU A 94 0.51 1.47 5.64
N PRO A 95 1.06 0.62 6.54
CA PRO A 95 2.01 1.04 7.55
C PRO A 95 3.35 1.43 6.93
N ASP A 96 3.84 2.61 7.32
CA ASP A 96 5.23 3.05 7.17
C ASP A 96 5.94 2.72 8.48
N VAL A 97 6.58 1.56 8.53
CA VAL A 97 7.23 1.01 9.73
C VAL A 97 8.35 1.92 10.23
N ASP A 98 9.09 2.55 9.31
CA ASP A 98 10.22 3.42 9.65
C ASP A 98 9.76 4.69 10.38
N ASN A 99 8.60 5.22 10.02
CA ASN A 99 8.08 6.46 10.58
C ASN A 99 6.90 6.27 11.55
N ASN A 100 6.44 5.03 11.75
CA ASN A 100 5.29 4.67 12.58
C ASN A 100 4.00 5.44 12.23
N PHE A 101 3.65 5.45 10.93
CA PHE A 101 2.41 6.05 10.42
C PHE A 101 1.66 5.08 9.51
N LEU A 102 0.35 5.26 9.40
CA LEU A 102 -0.47 4.77 8.30
C LEU A 102 -0.56 5.87 7.24
N THR A 103 -0.33 5.51 5.98
CA THR A 103 -0.36 6.43 4.84
C THR A 103 -1.18 5.87 3.70
N ILE A 104 -1.93 6.71 2.99
CA ILE A 104 -2.69 6.28 1.80
C ILE A 104 -1.70 5.89 0.70
N LYS A 105 -1.86 4.69 0.16
CA LYS A 105 -1.07 4.16 -0.96
C LYS A 105 -1.88 3.97 -2.23
N HIS A 106 -3.12 3.53 -2.09
CA HIS A 106 -4.06 3.38 -3.19
C HIS A 106 -5.34 4.12 -2.85
N GLN A 107 -5.98 4.69 -3.86
CA GLN A 107 -7.16 5.52 -3.67
C GLN A 107 -8.05 5.55 -4.91
N TYR A 108 -9.34 5.77 -4.69
CA TYR A 108 -10.34 5.99 -5.72
C TYR A 108 -11.24 7.17 -5.33
N ASN A 109 -11.54 8.03 -6.30
CA ASN A 109 -12.31 9.27 -6.14
C ASN A 109 -11.69 10.28 -5.14
N MET A 110 -10.35 10.33 -5.05
CA MET A 110 -9.60 11.24 -4.14
C MET A 110 -8.59 12.17 -4.85
N VAL A 111 -8.58 12.19 -6.19
CA VAL A 111 -7.52 12.85 -6.98
C VAL A 111 -7.35 14.34 -6.64
N PHE A 112 -8.42 15.06 -6.29
CA PHE A 112 -8.37 16.49 -6.00
C PHE A 112 -8.47 16.84 -4.50
N HIS A 113 -8.33 15.85 -3.63
CA HIS A 113 -8.48 16.02 -2.19
C HIS A 113 -7.13 15.98 -1.47
N ASN A 114 -6.95 16.84 -0.46
CA ASN A 114 -5.70 16.95 0.30
C ASN A 114 -5.46 15.76 1.24
N ASP A 115 -6.52 15.05 1.61
CA ASP A 115 -6.45 13.88 2.50
C ASP A 115 -5.65 12.72 1.89
N ARG A 116 -5.43 12.69 0.57
CA ARG A 116 -4.47 11.74 -0.05
C ARG A 116 -3.07 11.77 0.57
N LEU A 117 -2.70 12.87 1.22
CA LEU A 117 -1.39 13.05 1.87
C LEU A 117 -1.45 12.84 3.40
N ILE A 118 -2.60 12.46 3.94
CA ILE A 118 -2.78 12.32 5.37
C ILE A 118 -1.87 11.22 5.92
N LYS A 119 -1.28 11.50 7.09
CA LYS A 119 -0.48 10.55 7.87
C LYS A 119 -1.07 10.50 9.26
N ILE A 120 -1.48 9.31 9.67
CA ILE A 120 -2.06 9.07 10.99
C ILE A 120 -1.25 8.03 11.74
N LYS A 121 -1.20 8.12 13.06
CA LYS A 121 -0.54 7.08 13.87
C LYS A 121 -1.40 5.82 13.86
N PRO A 122 -0.83 4.62 14.05
CA PRO A 122 -1.60 3.38 14.14
C PRO A 122 -2.69 3.35 15.22
N ALA A 123 -2.69 4.25 16.22
CA ALA A 123 -3.74 4.35 17.24
C ALA A 123 -4.75 5.49 17.01
N THR A 124 -4.65 6.21 15.88
CA THR A 124 -5.43 7.42 15.59
C THR A 124 -6.39 7.20 14.43
N GLY A 125 -7.58 7.79 14.51
CA GLY A 125 -8.62 7.70 13.50
C GLY A 125 -9.31 6.33 13.49
N CYS A 126 -10.34 6.21 12.65
CA CYS A 126 -11.01 4.93 12.43
C CYS A 126 -10.04 3.90 11.83
N ALA A 127 -9.17 4.33 10.91
CA ALA A 127 -8.18 3.47 10.30
C ALA A 127 -7.15 2.94 11.31
N GLY A 128 -6.61 3.79 12.19
CA GLY A 128 -5.71 3.32 13.24
C GLY A 128 -6.40 2.36 14.20
N LYS A 129 -7.60 2.70 14.67
CA LYS A 129 -8.39 1.79 15.53
C LYS A 129 -8.61 0.43 14.85
N ALA A 130 -8.99 0.41 13.57
CA ALA A 130 -9.18 -0.83 12.81
C ALA A 130 -7.87 -1.64 12.68
N TYR A 131 -6.74 -0.95 12.44
CA TYR A 131 -5.43 -1.56 12.35
C TYR A 131 -5.00 -2.24 13.66
N ASN A 132 -5.16 -1.55 14.80
CA ASN A 132 -4.75 -2.06 16.10
C ASN A 132 -5.72 -3.08 16.68
N GLU A 133 -7.04 -2.85 16.56
CA GLU A 133 -8.07 -3.69 17.14
C GLU A 133 -8.41 -4.92 16.27
N LYS A 134 -7.84 -4.99 15.06
CA LYS A 134 -8.02 -6.10 14.11
C LYS A 134 -9.49 -6.40 13.82
N ARG A 135 -10.32 -5.36 13.78
CA ARG A 135 -11.76 -5.45 13.49
C ARG A 135 -12.26 -4.24 12.69
N PRO A 136 -13.38 -4.36 11.97
CA PRO A 136 -13.98 -3.22 11.31
C PRO A 136 -14.37 -2.13 12.32
N ILE A 137 -14.12 -0.87 11.96
CA ILE A 137 -14.51 0.31 12.73
C ILE A 137 -15.37 1.21 11.83
N ILE A 138 -16.55 1.55 12.31
CA ILE A 138 -17.43 2.55 11.68
C ILE A 138 -17.33 3.83 12.49
N GLY A 139 -17.01 4.93 11.80
CA GLY A 139 -16.96 6.27 12.36
C GLY A 139 -18.10 7.12 11.86
N ASP A 140 -18.90 7.63 12.80
CA ASP A 140 -19.81 8.75 12.57
C ASP A 140 -19.11 10.04 13.03
N ILE A 141 -18.66 10.82 12.06
CA ILE A 141 -17.94 12.08 12.26
C ILE A 141 -18.90 13.19 12.64
N ARG A 142 -20.13 13.18 12.12
CA ARG A 142 -21.12 14.22 12.41
C ARG A 142 -21.50 14.20 13.88
N THR A 143 -21.64 13.02 14.47
CA THR A 143 -22.03 12.88 15.87
C THR A 143 -20.88 13.13 16.84
N HIS A 144 -19.67 12.66 16.54
CA HIS A 144 -18.57 12.65 17.51
C HIS A 144 -17.44 13.66 17.21
N GLY A 145 -17.35 14.19 15.99
CA GLY A 145 -16.19 14.98 15.53
C GLY A 145 -14.96 14.12 15.23
N HIS A 146 -13.91 14.72 14.66
CA HIS A 146 -12.67 14.01 14.33
C HIS A 146 -11.79 13.77 15.56
N GLU A 147 -11.85 14.68 16.53
CA GLU A 147 -11.09 14.69 17.77
C GLU A 147 -11.44 13.50 18.67
N TYR A 148 -12.69 13.04 18.64
CA TYR A 148 -13.12 11.81 19.32
C TYR A 148 -12.36 10.57 18.81
N TYR A 149 -11.94 10.58 17.56
CA TYR A 149 -11.09 9.54 16.98
C TYR A 149 -9.60 9.83 17.16
N GLY A 150 -9.22 10.86 17.93
CA GLY A 150 -7.85 11.17 18.33
C GLY A 150 -7.02 11.85 17.24
N LEU A 151 -7.64 12.43 16.21
CA LEU A 151 -6.93 13.26 15.25
C LEU A 151 -6.59 14.62 15.87
N ASP A 152 -5.39 15.10 15.60
CA ASP A 152 -4.99 16.46 15.98
C ASP A 152 -5.41 17.51 14.94
N ALA A 153 -5.31 18.79 15.31
CA ALA A 153 -5.73 19.90 14.45
C ALA A 153 -4.95 19.98 13.11
N GLU A 154 -3.69 19.53 13.06
CA GLU A 154 -2.92 19.52 11.81
C GLU A 154 -3.41 18.42 10.89
N GLN A 155 -3.73 17.24 11.42
CA GLN A 155 -4.30 16.12 10.66
C GLN A 155 -5.69 16.44 10.14
N ILE A 156 -6.53 17.08 10.96
CA ILE A 156 -7.90 17.48 10.59
C ILE A 156 -7.92 18.40 9.35
N LYS A 157 -6.91 19.27 9.18
CA LYS A 157 -6.80 20.14 8.00
C LYS A 157 -6.69 19.36 6.68
N PHE A 158 -6.16 18.13 6.72
CA PHE A 158 -6.06 17.28 5.54
C PHE A 158 -7.34 16.52 5.27
N VAL A 159 -8.14 16.20 6.30
CA VAL A 159 -9.36 15.41 6.17
C VAL A 159 -10.34 16.08 5.21
N TRP A 160 -11.04 15.27 4.42
CA TRP A 160 -12.09 15.77 3.54
C TRP A 160 -13.22 16.42 4.34
N LYS A 161 -13.43 17.72 4.08
CA LYS A 161 -14.40 18.56 4.80
C LYS A 161 -15.83 18.03 4.76
N ASP A 162 -16.21 17.33 3.69
CA ASP A 162 -17.58 16.81 3.56
C ASP A 162 -17.73 15.40 4.13
N MET A 163 -16.65 14.78 4.63
CA MET A 163 -16.71 13.43 5.19
C MET A 163 -17.62 13.42 6.44
N LYS A 164 -18.69 12.64 6.38
CA LYS A 164 -19.62 12.45 7.50
C LYS A 164 -19.50 11.07 8.12
N THR A 165 -19.24 10.06 7.29
CA THR A 165 -19.15 8.66 7.73
C THR A 165 -17.97 7.97 7.06
N ILE A 166 -17.30 7.09 7.80
CA ILE A 166 -16.22 6.24 7.30
C ILE A 166 -16.36 4.84 7.89
N ILE A 167 -16.06 3.81 7.09
CA ILE A 167 -15.81 2.46 7.56
C ILE A 167 -14.36 2.09 7.22
N SER A 168 -13.67 1.58 8.23
CA SER A 168 -12.27 1.15 8.16
C SER A 168 -12.21 -0.33 8.46
N ASN A 169 -11.82 -1.15 7.49
CA ASN A 169 -11.71 -2.60 7.61
C ASN A 169 -10.24 -3.03 7.53
N PRO A 170 -9.71 -3.78 8.51
CA PRO A 170 -8.33 -4.26 8.45
C PRO A 170 -8.11 -5.21 7.27
N LEU A 171 -6.92 -5.15 6.68
CA LEU A 171 -6.43 -6.06 5.66
C LEU A 171 -5.43 -7.00 6.31
N PHE A 172 -5.65 -8.31 6.22
CA PHE A 172 -4.84 -9.30 6.88
C PHE A 172 -3.81 -9.90 5.91
N ASP A 173 -2.65 -10.26 6.43
CA ASP A 173 -1.67 -11.06 5.70
C ASP A 173 -2.25 -12.46 5.43
N SER A 174 -2.48 -12.80 4.16
CA SER A 174 -3.06 -14.09 3.78
C SER A 174 -2.09 -15.25 4.05
N ALA A 175 -0.78 -15.00 4.01
CA ALA A 175 0.24 -16.01 4.30
C ALA A 175 0.31 -16.35 5.80
N HIS A 176 -0.20 -15.46 6.66
CA HIS A 176 -0.09 -15.56 8.11
C HIS A 176 -1.44 -15.35 8.81
N MET A 177 -2.52 -15.96 8.29
CA MET A 177 -3.87 -15.81 8.87
C MET A 177 -3.91 -16.18 10.36
N GLU A 178 -3.11 -17.15 10.80
CA GLU A 178 -3.02 -17.58 12.21
C GLU A 178 -2.56 -16.47 13.15
N ASN A 179 -1.69 -15.57 12.68
CA ASN A 179 -1.14 -14.48 13.48
C ASN A 179 -2.03 -13.23 13.48
N GLN A 180 -3.09 -13.23 12.65
CA GLN A 180 -3.94 -12.08 12.39
C GLN A 180 -3.09 -10.82 12.15
N ASN A 181 -2.03 -10.96 11.35
CA ASN A 181 -1.14 -9.85 11.05
C ASN A 181 -1.85 -8.87 10.11
N VAL A 182 -1.96 -7.60 10.49
CA VAL A 182 -2.65 -6.59 9.67
C VAL A 182 -1.62 -5.89 8.80
N ILE A 183 -1.75 -6.01 7.48
CA ILE A 183 -0.83 -5.41 6.50
C ILE A 183 -1.28 -4.02 6.05
N GLY A 184 -2.51 -3.62 6.38
CA GLY A 184 -3.07 -2.34 6.02
C GLY A 184 -4.52 -2.19 6.42
N VAL A 185 -5.17 -1.13 5.97
CA VAL A 185 -6.57 -0.85 6.24
C VAL A 185 -7.24 -0.37 4.97
N PHE A 186 -8.35 -1.04 4.62
CA PHE A 186 -9.25 -0.61 3.57
C PHE A 186 -10.31 0.33 4.15
N ASN A 187 -10.35 1.56 3.63
CA ASN A 187 -11.28 2.59 4.07
C ASN A 187 -12.28 2.89 2.95
N ILE A 188 -13.54 3.04 3.33
CA ILE A 188 -14.56 3.67 2.49
C ILE A 188 -15.17 4.80 3.29
N ASP A 189 -15.14 6.00 2.73
CA ASP A 189 -15.73 7.18 3.35
C ASP A 189 -16.76 7.85 2.44
N THR A 190 -17.65 8.62 3.03
CA THR A 190 -18.75 9.26 2.31
C THR A 190 -19.18 10.58 2.96
N SER A 191 -19.75 11.45 2.14
CA SER A 191 -20.45 12.65 2.59
C SER A 191 -21.88 12.39 3.10
N LYS A 192 -22.29 11.12 3.15
CA LYS A 192 -23.59 10.69 3.67
C LYS A 192 -23.53 10.44 5.17
N GLU A 193 -24.66 10.67 5.84
CA GLU A 193 -24.84 10.31 7.25
C GLU A 193 -24.86 8.80 7.44
N LEU A 194 -24.61 8.34 8.66
CA LEU A 194 -24.43 6.92 8.95
C LEU A 194 -25.66 6.11 8.52
N GLU A 195 -26.86 6.62 8.79
CA GLU A 195 -28.14 6.00 8.44
C GLU A 195 -28.35 5.91 6.93
N GLN A 196 -27.72 6.80 6.15
CA GLN A 196 -27.84 6.88 4.69
C GLN A 196 -26.69 6.20 3.94
N SER A 197 -25.57 5.94 4.64
CA SER A 197 -24.35 5.37 4.08
C SER A 197 -24.46 3.88 3.73
N GLY A 198 -25.44 3.18 4.32
CA GLY A 198 -25.58 1.74 4.20
C GLY A 198 -24.56 0.93 4.99
N PHE A 199 -23.61 1.54 5.72
CA PHE A 199 -22.59 0.79 6.46
C PHE A 199 -23.13 -0.04 7.64
N GLN A 200 -24.36 0.22 8.08
CA GLN A 200 -25.07 -0.61 9.06
C GLN A 200 -25.80 -1.80 8.42
N ASP A 201 -25.92 -1.86 7.08
CA ASP A 201 -26.49 -2.99 6.37
C ASP A 201 -25.48 -4.15 6.32
N THR A 202 -25.92 -5.32 6.79
CA THR A 202 -25.17 -6.58 6.70
C THR A 202 -24.64 -6.89 5.30
N LYS A 203 -25.40 -6.63 4.23
CA LYS A 203 -24.98 -6.91 2.85
C LYS A 203 -23.82 -6.03 2.42
N VAL A 204 -23.83 -4.77 2.84
CA VAL A 204 -22.73 -3.83 2.58
C VAL A 204 -21.50 -4.26 3.39
N GLY A 205 -21.68 -4.65 4.65
CA GLY A 205 -20.62 -5.21 5.48
C GLY A 205 -19.96 -6.45 4.88
N ASP A 206 -20.76 -7.39 4.35
CA ASP A 206 -20.27 -8.59 3.65
C ASP A 206 -19.50 -8.22 2.38
N THR A 207 -20.05 -7.29 1.58
CA THR A 207 -19.38 -6.80 0.37
C THR A 207 -18.01 -6.18 0.69
N ILE A 208 -17.91 -5.36 1.73
CA ILE A 208 -16.65 -4.75 2.17
C ILE A 208 -15.66 -5.82 2.62
N ARG A 209 -16.13 -6.84 3.33
CA ARG A 209 -15.31 -7.97 3.79
C ARG A 209 -14.72 -8.76 2.62
N ASP A 210 -15.54 -9.06 1.62
CA ASP A 210 -15.12 -9.79 0.42
C ASP A 210 -14.05 -9.01 -0.36
N TYR A 211 -14.26 -7.69 -0.53
CA TYR A 211 -13.25 -6.83 -1.15
C TYR A 211 -11.98 -6.72 -0.31
N SER A 212 -12.08 -6.65 1.03
CA SER A 212 -10.90 -6.69 1.91
C SER A 212 -10.12 -7.98 1.78
N ALA A 213 -10.79 -9.14 1.69
CA ALA A 213 -10.12 -10.42 1.48
C ALA A 213 -9.37 -10.45 0.13
N LEU A 214 -10.02 -9.99 -0.94
CA LEU A 214 -9.39 -9.90 -2.26
C LEU A 214 -8.18 -8.96 -2.27
N LEU A 215 -8.30 -7.77 -1.67
CA LEU A 215 -7.21 -6.80 -1.56
C LEU A 215 -6.05 -7.36 -0.72
N SER A 216 -6.36 -8.12 0.33
CA SER A 216 -5.37 -8.78 1.18
C SER A 216 -4.51 -9.78 0.41
N LEU A 217 -5.13 -10.62 -0.44
CA LEU A 217 -4.42 -11.58 -1.30
C LEU A 217 -3.47 -10.88 -2.28
N ILE A 218 -3.95 -9.81 -2.93
CA ILE A 218 -3.17 -9.07 -3.93
C ILE A 218 -1.99 -8.33 -3.27
N LEU A 219 -2.20 -7.72 -2.11
CA LEU A 219 -1.16 -6.99 -1.39
C LEU A 219 -0.08 -7.92 -0.82
N SER A 220 -0.47 -9.14 -0.40
CA SER A 220 0.46 -10.15 0.11
C SER A 220 1.28 -10.82 -1.01
N GLY A 221 0.93 -10.59 -2.28
CA GLY A 221 1.66 -11.11 -3.44
C GLY A 221 1.31 -12.56 -3.80
N GLU A 222 0.15 -13.06 -3.38
CA GLU A 222 -0.33 -14.41 -3.67
C GLU A 222 -1.10 -14.52 -5.00
N PHE A 223 -0.77 -13.66 -5.99
CA PHE A 223 -1.47 -13.55 -7.27
C PHE A 223 -0.52 -13.60 -8.48
#